data_AF-A0A564Q646-F1
#
_entry.id   AF-A0A564Q646-F1
#
_cell.length_a   1.000
_cell.length_b   1.000
_cell.length_c   1.000
_cell.angle_alpha   90.00
_cell.angle_beta   90.00
_cell.angle_gamma   90.00
#
_symmetry.space_group_name_H-M   'P 1'
#
loop_
_entity.id
_entity.type
_entity.pdbx_description
1 polymer ?
#
loop_
_entity_poly.entity_id
_entity_poly.type
_entity_poly.pdbx_seq_one_letter_code
_entity_poly.pdbx_strand_id
1 'polypeptide(L)'
;MANPRFIERVPAGSEFNFEMIYSVYQKEDYDMLKMLFEGMYLLEDDYIGASGSRGYGKIKFKDLEFKQKTKKDYQEGDDWEDVEGEKDLKTPGEILNWLKNQSRKEG
;
A
#
# COMPACT_ATOMS: atom_id res chain seq x y z
N MET A 1 26.56 26.78 22.95
CA MET A 1 25.23 27.34 23.24
C MET A 1 24.21 26.50 22.48
N ALA A 2 23.27 25.83 23.15
CA ALA A 2 22.23 25.07 22.46
C ALA A 2 21.15 26.05 21.98
N ASN A 3 20.84 26.02 20.68
CA ASN A 3 19.77 26.84 20.11
C ASN A 3 18.56 25.92 19.83
N PRO A 4 17.52 25.90 20.70
CA PRO A 4 16.37 25.04 20.50
C PRO A 4 15.63 25.44 19.22
N ARG A 5 15.46 24.47 18.31
CA ARG A 5 14.61 24.63 17.13
C ARG A 5 13.27 23.97 17.40
N PHE A 6 12.19 24.73 17.21
CA PHE A 6 10.84 24.17 17.18
C PHE A 6 10.58 23.58 15.80
N ILE A 7 10.27 22.30 15.75
CA ILE A 7 9.88 21.59 14.53
C ILE A 7 8.40 21.26 14.69
N GLU A 8 7.57 21.83 13.82
CA GLU A 8 6.15 21.47 13.74
C GLU A 8 6.02 20.03 13.22
N ARG A 9 5.04 19.30 13.77
CA ARG A 9 4.80 17.91 13.41
C ARG A 9 3.32 17.62 13.38
N VAL A 10 2.95 16.68 12.52
CA VAL A 10 1.63 16.06 12.57
C VAL A 10 1.49 15.34 13.93
N PRO A 11 0.39 15.53 14.68
CA PRO A 11 0.13 14.80 15.91
C PRO A 11 0.12 13.28 15.70
N ALA A 12 0.66 12.53 16.66
CA ALA A 12 0.59 11.07 16.64
C ALA A 12 -0.88 10.61 16.65
N GLY A 13 -1.19 9.58 15.86
CA GLY A 13 -2.56 9.08 15.71
C GLY A 13 -3.41 9.85 14.70
N SER A 14 -2.87 10.88 14.05
CA SER A 14 -3.53 11.48 12.87
C SER A 14 -3.70 10.44 11.78
N GLU A 15 -4.87 10.43 11.15
CA GLU A 15 -5.21 9.51 10.07
C GLU A 15 -5.33 10.26 8.74
N PHE A 16 -4.87 9.64 7.66
CA PHE A 16 -4.88 10.21 6.33
C PHE A 16 -5.45 9.19 5.35
N ASN A 17 -6.40 9.63 4.53
CA ASN A 17 -6.84 8.86 3.38
C ASN A 17 -5.79 8.99 2.28
N PHE A 18 -5.48 7.88 1.61
CA PHE A 18 -4.60 7.86 0.45
C PHE A 18 -5.17 6.93 -0.62
N GLU A 19 -4.74 7.15 -1.85
CA GLU A 19 -5.10 6.31 -3.01
C GLU A 19 -3.84 6.05 -3.83
N MET A 20 -3.72 4.84 -4.37
CA MET A 20 -2.71 4.49 -5.36
C MET A 20 -3.35 3.74 -6.52
N ILE A 21 -3.06 4.19 -7.74
CA ILE A 21 -3.48 3.51 -8.97
C ILE A 21 -2.23 2.87 -9.59
N TYR A 22 -2.28 1.55 -9.76
CA TYR A 22 -1.22 0.77 -10.40
C TYR A 22 -1.74 0.19 -11.72
N SER A 23 -1.07 0.52 -12.83
CA SER A 23 -1.45 0.05 -14.16
C SER A 23 -0.68 -1.21 -14.53
N VAL A 24 -1.41 -2.26 -14.95
CA VAL A 24 -0.84 -3.51 -15.44
C VAL A 24 -0.91 -3.54 -16.97
N TYR A 25 0.25 -3.67 -17.62
CA TYR A 25 0.39 -3.77 -19.08
C TYR A 25 0.94 -5.14 -19.50
N GLN A 26 1.76 -5.77 -18.67
CA GLN A 26 2.41 -7.05 -18.93
C GLN A 26 2.46 -7.93 -17.69
N LYS A 27 2.82 -9.21 -17.85
CA LYS A 27 2.80 -10.19 -16.75
C LYS A 27 3.79 -9.84 -15.65
N GLU A 28 4.93 -9.25 -16.01
CA GLU A 28 6.00 -8.86 -15.07
C GLU A 28 5.56 -7.75 -14.10
N ASP A 29 4.52 -6.99 -14.46
CA ASP A 29 3.97 -5.94 -13.58
C ASP A 29 3.36 -6.54 -12.30
N TYR A 30 2.91 -7.80 -12.33
CA TYR A 30 2.47 -8.49 -11.09
C TYR A 30 3.62 -8.72 -10.11
N ASP A 31 4.84 -8.91 -10.59
CA ASP A 31 6.01 -9.04 -9.71
C ASP A 31 6.42 -7.68 -9.13
N MET A 32 6.28 -6.61 -9.91
CA MET A 32 6.47 -5.24 -9.44
C MET A 32 5.38 -4.83 -8.43
N LEU A 33 4.13 -5.27 -8.62
CA LEU A 33 3.05 -5.06 -7.67
C LEU A 33 3.33 -5.74 -6.33
N LYS A 34 3.87 -6.97 -6.34
CA LYS A 34 4.33 -7.63 -5.11
C LYS A 34 5.43 -6.83 -4.43
N MET A 35 6.41 -6.33 -5.20
CA MET A 35 7.51 -5.52 -4.67
C MET A 35 7.01 -4.21 -4.04
N LEU A 36 5.97 -3.59 -4.62
CA LEU A 36 5.33 -2.41 -4.05
C LEU A 36 4.75 -2.71 -2.65
N PHE A 37 3.94 -3.77 -2.52
CA PHE A 37 3.35 -4.13 -1.23
C PHE A 37 4.39 -4.63 -0.21
N GLU A 38 5.46 -5.27 -0.67
CA GLU A 38 6.62 -5.58 0.18
C GLU A 38 7.29 -4.31 0.70
N GLY A 39 7.51 -3.31 -0.16
CA GLY A 39 8.03 -2.01 0.25
C GLY A 39 7.12 -1.29 1.24
N MET A 40 5.80 -1.34 1.05
CA MET A 40 4.83 -0.77 2.00
C MET A 40 4.86 -1.48 3.35
N TYR A 41 4.93 -2.81 3.36
CA TYR A 41 5.06 -3.60 4.58
C TYR A 41 6.35 -3.26 5.34
N LEU A 42 7.47 -3.17 4.63
CA LEU A 42 8.76 -2.75 5.21
C LEU A 42 8.73 -1.30 5.72
N LEU A 43 7.98 -0.41 5.06
CA LEU A 43 7.86 0.99 5.46
C LEU A 43 7.16 1.14 6.83
N GLU A 44 6.30 0.21 7.24
CA GLU A 44 5.71 0.21 8.59
C GLU A 44 6.79 -0.04 9.68
N ASP A 45 7.79 -0.87 9.36
CA ASP A 45 8.96 -1.11 10.21
C ASP A 45 9.99 0.03 10.12
N ASP A 46 9.92 0.86 9.08
CA ASP A 46 10.74 2.07 8.90
C ASP A 46 9.93 3.36 9.15
N TYR A 47 10.32 4.49 8.57
CA TYR A 47 9.64 5.77 8.75
C TYR A 47 9.56 6.55 7.44
N ILE A 48 8.49 7.34 7.30
CA ILE A 48 8.34 8.30 6.21
C ILE A 48 8.82 9.70 6.61
N GLY A 49 9.55 10.35 5.72
CA GLY A 49 10.06 11.71 5.94
C GLY A 49 11.35 11.76 6.76
N ALA A 50 11.60 12.90 7.41
CA ALA A 50 12.88 13.19 8.06
C ALA A 50 12.89 12.83 9.56
N SER A 51 14.09 12.60 10.10
CA SER A 51 14.33 12.42 11.55
C SER A 51 13.67 11.20 12.20
N GLY A 52 13.50 10.10 11.47
CA GLY A 52 12.91 8.88 12.05
C GLY A 52 13.69 8.25 13.21
N SER A 53 15.01 8.42 13.26
CA SER A 53 15.82 8.05 14.43
C SER A 53 15.44 8.79 15.72
N ARG A 54 14.68 9.89 15.61
CA ARG A 54 14.10 10.65 16.72
C ARG A 54 12.61 10.37 16.93
N GLY A 55 12.07 9.30 16.32
CA GLY A 55 10.68 8.84 16.49
C GLY A 55 9.66 9.53 15.56
N TYR A 56 10.11 10.19 14.49
CA TYR A 56 9.21 10.82 13.51
C TYR A 56 8.84 9.84 12.40
N GLY A 57 7.67 10.05 11.78
CA GLY A 57 7.35 9.37 10.52
C GLY A 57 6.94 7.90 10.65
N LYS A 58 6.68 7.40 11.86
CA LYS A 58 6.10 6.07 12.04
C LYS A 58 4.65 6.07 11.54
N ILE A 59 4.36 5.12 10.65
CA ILE A 59 3.04 4.96 10.02
C ILE A 59 2.54 3.53 10.16
N LYS A 60 1.25 3.37 9.91
CA LYS A 60 0.60 2.07 9.73
C LYS A 60 -0.44 2.21 8.63
N PHE A 61 -0.47 1.27 7.71
CA PHE A 61 -1.53 1.14 6.72
C PHE A 61 -2.67 0.31 7.33
N LYS A 62 -3.90 0.79 7.18
CA LYS A 62 -5.11 0.11 7.66
C LYS A 62 -6.25 0.36 6.69
N ASP A 63 -7.25 -0.51 6.77
CA ASP A 63 -8.52 -0.36 6.05
C ASP A 63 -8.35 -0.19 4.53
N LEU A 64 -7.36 -0.86 3.94
CA LEU A 64 -7.13 -0.81 2.50
C LEU A 64 -8.30 -1.42 1.72
N GLU A 65 -8.57 -0.84 0.55
CA GLU A 65 -9.47 -1.37 -0.46
C GLU A 65 -8.61 -1.80 -1.65
N PHE A 66 -8.41 -3.11 -1.83
CA PHE A 66 -7.67 -3.66 -2.96
C PHE A 66 -8.64 -3.98 -4.08
N LYS A 67 -8.68 -3.11 -5.07
CA LYS A 67 -9.65 -3.15 -6.17
C LYS A 67 -8.95 -3.24 -7.51
N GLN A 68 -9.64 -3.82 -8.48
CA GLN A 68 -9.21 -3.87 -9.87
C GLN A 68 -10.26 -3.26 -10.80
N LYS A 69 -9.77 -2.81 -11.95
CA LYS A 69 -10.58 -2.41 -13.08
C LYS A 69 -9.91 -2.90 -14.35
N THR A 70 -10.54 -3.85 -15.00
CA THR A 70 -10.08 -4.49 -16.23
C THR A 70 -10.39 -3.64 -17.45
N LYS A 71 -9.76 -3.98 -18.59
CA LYS A 71 -10.08 -3.35 -19.87
C LYS A 71 -11.57 -3.42 -20.21
N LYS A 72 -12.22 -4.54 -19.88
CA LYS A 72 -13.63 -4.77 -20.15
C LYS A 72 -14.48 -3.76 -19.36
N ASP A 73 -14.18 -3.57 -18.09
CA ASP A 73 -14.89 -2.65 -17.19
C ASP A 73 -14.82 -1.21 -17.72
N TYR A 74 -13.66 -0.78 -18.25
CA TYR A 74 -13.54 0.51 -18.93
C TYR A 74 -14.37 0.63 -20.22
N GLN A 75 -14.56 -0.48 -20.95
CA GLN A 75 -15.35 -0.50 -22.18
C GLN A 75 -16.86 -0.51 -21.91
N GLU A 76 -17.28 -1.15 -20.81
CA GLU A 76 -18.68 -1.31 -20.40
C GLU A 76 -19.14 -0.17 -19.49
N GLY A 77 -18.21 0.61 -18.93
CA GLY A 77 -18.49 1.73 -18.03
C GLY A 77 -18.69 1.29 -16.57
N ASP A 78 -18.25 0.09 -16.23
CA ASP A 78 -18.31 -0.47 -14.88
C ASP A 78 -17.29 0.22 -13.95
N ASP A 79 -17.51 0.12 -12.64
CA ASP A 79 -16.65 0.73 -11.62
C ASP A 79 -15.58 -0.24 -11.11
N TRP A 80 -14.73 0.22 -10.18
CA TRP A 80 -13.77 -0.60 -9.47
C TRP A 80 -14.46 -1.69 -8.64
N GLU A 81 -13.99 -2.93 -8.79
CA GLU A 81 -14.47 -4.06 -8.00
C GLU A 81 -13.34 -4.59 -7.11
N ASP A 82 -13.71 -5.11 -5.93
CA ASP A 82 -12.78 -5.84 -5.07
C ASP A 82 -12.20 -7.02 -5.85
N VAL A 83 -10.90 -7.28 -5.72
CA VAL A 83 -10.30 -8.45 -6.37
C VAL A 83 -10.87 -9.74 -5.73
N GLU A 84 -10.98 -10.82 -6.51
CA GLU A 84 -11.73 -12.01 -6.09
C GLU A 84 -11.21 -12.64 -4.77
N GLY A 85 -12.08 -12.75 -3.77
CA GLY A 85 -11.83 -13.45 -2.50
C GLY A 85 -11.34 -12.60 -1.33
N GLU A 86 -11.55 -11.28 -1.36
CA GLU A 86 -10.71 -10.32 -0.62
C GLU A 86 -11.38 -9.41 0.41
N LYS A 87 -12.57 -9.73 0.92
CA LYS A 87 -13.21 -8.85 1.94
C LYS A 87 -12.32 -8.57 3.16
N ASP A 88 -11.31 -9.40 3.39
CA ASP A 88 -10.39 -9.34 4.53
C ASP A 88 -8.98 -8.79 4.18
N LEU A 89 -8.69 -8.38 2.93
CA LEU A 89 -7.38 -7.80 2.60
C LEU A 89 -7.32 -6.31 2.96
N LYS A 90 -6.93 -6.00 4.20
CA LYS A 90 -6.98 -4.63 4.76
C LYS A 90 -5.60 -4.03 5.04
N THR A 91 -4.54 -4.81 4.88
CA THR A 91 -3.15 -4.40 5.15
C THR A 91 -2.21 -4.80 4.00
N PRO A 92 -1.04 -4.13 3.87
CA PRO A 92 -0.04 -4.50 2.86
C PRO A 92 0.45 -5.94 2.99
N GLY A 93 0.60 -6.43 4.23
CA GLY A 93 1.03 -7.80 4.50
C GLY A 93 0.01 -8.85 4.04
N GLU A 94 -1.29 -8.60 4.24
CA GLU A 94 -2.37 -9.47 3.76
C GLU A 94 -2.39 -9.53 2.22
N ILE A 95 -2.33 -8.36 1.56
CA ILE A 95 -2.32 -8.27 0.09
C ILE A 95 -1.08 -8.96 -0.48
N LEU A 96 0.10 -8.73 0.10
CA LEU A 96 1.35 -9.37 -0.32
C LEU A 96 1.27 -10.90 -0.22
N ASN A 97 0.69 -11.43 0.86
CA ASN A 97 0.52 -12.86 1.04
C ASN A 97 -0.47 -13.45 0.02
N TRP A 98 -1.56 -12.75 -0.25
CA TRP A 98 -2.52 -13.14 -1.28
C TRP A 98 -1.85 -13.21 -2.67
N LEU A 99 -1.12 -12.15 -3.07
CA LEU A 99 -0.41 -12.09 -4.36
C LEU A 99 0.60 -13.25 -4.51
N LYS A 100 1.34 -13.58 -3.45
CA LYS A 100 2.29 -14.70 -3.45
C LYS A 100 1.60 -16.06 -3.65
N ASN A 101 0.38 -16.22 -3.15
CA ASN A 101 -0.38 -17.46 -3.29
C ASN A 101 -0.99 -17.63 -4.69
N GLN A 102 -1.33 -16.54 -5.39
CA GLN A 102 -1.84 -16.63 -6.76
C GLN A 102 -0.78 -17.16 -7.74
N SER A 103 0.48 -16.74 -7.58
CA SER A 103 1.58 -17.22 -8.44
C SER A 103 1.91 -18.70 -8.28
N ARG A 104 1.49 -19.35 -7.18
CA ARG A 104 1.69 -20.79 -6.95
C ARG A 104 0.64 -21.67 -7.63
N LYS A 105 -0.46 -21.09 -8.11
CA LYS A 105 -1.54 -21.84 -8.77
C LYS A 105 -1.34 -21.97 -10.29
N GLU A 106 -0.41 -21.23 -10.87
CA GLU A 106 -0.12 -21.23 -12.31
C GLU A 106 1.08 -22.13 -12.72
N GLY A 107 1.70 -22.84 -11.77
CA GLY A 107 2.82 -23.76 -12.01
C GLY A 107 2.50 -25.19 -11.59
#